data_AF-M2AZ94-F1
#
_entry.id   AF-M2AZ94-F1
#
_cell.length_a   1.000
_cell.length_b   1.000
_cell.length_c   1.000
_cell.angle_alpha   90.00
_cell.angle_beta   90.00
_cell.angle_gamma   90.00
#
_symmetry.space_group_name_H-M   'P 1'
#
loop_
_entity.id
_entity.type
_entity.pdbx_description
1 polymer ?
#
loop_
_entity_poly.entity_id
_entity_poly.type
_entity_poly.pdbx_seq_one_letter_code
_entity_poly.pdbx_strand_id
1 'polypeptide(L)'
;MEPFHQLRIPATDVADVHSELEAIGLTLTQQSDSWLGSKQPHLRDVICECNGRRTVLAIGPDPNDKSHTMIVYVNRGDDSLARDVRAHFETLGASWGYLDD
;
A
#
# COMPACT_ATOMS: atom_id res chain seq x y z
N MET A 1 -5.57 -19.05 2.02
CA MET A 1 -4.60 -18.18 2.73
C MET A 1 -4.44 -16.94 1.89
N GLU A 2 -4.94 -15.81 2.38
CA GLU A 2 -5.01 -14.57 1.58
C GLU A 2 -3.59 -14.03 1.30
N PRO A 3 -3.24 -13.74 0.03
CA PRO A 3 -1.86 -13.47 -0.40
C PRO A 3 -1.54 -11.98 -0.31
N PHE A 4 -1.73 -11.34 0.85
CA PHE A 4 -1.49 -9.90 0.98
C PHE A 4 -0.58 -9.63 2.16
N HIS A 5 0.31 -8.67 2.00
CA HIS A 5 1.10 -8.18 3.12
C HIS A 5 0.60 -6.79 3.51
N GLN A 6 0.30 -6.61 4.78
CA GLN A 6 -0.09 -5.33 5.35
C GLN A 6 1.17 -4.61 5.84
N LEU A 7 1.44 -3.46 5.25
CA LEU A 7 2.44 -2.50 5.72
C LEU A 7 1.75 -1.50 6.62
N ARG A 8 2.30 -1.27 7.81
CA ARG A 8 1.91 -0.18 8.72
C ARG A 8 3.02 0.85 8.74
N ILE A 9 2.72 2.07 8.32
CA ILE A 9 3.68 3.14 8.18
C ILE A 9 3.27 4.29 9.12
N PRO A 10 4.15 4.78 9.99
CA PRO A 10 3.85 5.96 10.77
C PRO A 10 3.56 7.18 9.87
N ALA A 11 2.46 7.88 10.10
CA ALA A 11 2.08 9.07 9.36
C ALA A 11 3.08 10.24 9.52
N THR A 12 3.91 10.19 10.57
CA THR A 12 5.05 11.10 10.75
C THR A 12 6.16 10.86 9.73
N ASP A 13 6.32 9.62 9.28
CA ASP A 13 7.36 9.21 8.35
C ASP A 13 6.85 9.26 6.90
N VAL A 14 5.54 9.03 6.70
CA VAL A 14 4.85 9.17 5.41
C VAL A 14 3.58 10.00 5.57
N ALA A 15 3.72 11.31 5.38
CA ALA A 15 2.60 12.24 5.40
C ALA A 15 1.69 12.06 4.18
N ASP A 16 2.25 11.63 3.05
CA ASP A 16 1.50 11.33 1.82
C ASP A 16 2.09 10.13 1.07
N VAL A 17 1.37 9.02 1.12
CA VAL A 17 1.75 7.77 0.46
C VAL A 17 1.82 7.95 -1.07
N HIS A 18 0.98 8.82 -1.65
CA HIS A 18 1.02 9.06 -3.10
C HIS A 18 2.32 9.72 -3.52
N SER A 19 2.71 10.78 -2.81
CA SER A 19 3.99 11.47 -3.03
C SER A 19 5.19 10.51 -2.93
N GLU A 20 5.18 9.58 -1.96
CA GLU A 20 6.23 8.58 -1.80
C GLU A 20 6.29 7.57 -2.95
N LEU A 21 5.14 7.16 -3.47
CA LEU A 21 5.08 6.27 -4.64
C LEU A 21 5.57 6.98 -5.91
N GLU A 22 5.21 8.25 -6.09
CA GLU A 22 5.73 9.07 -7.20
C GLU A 22 7.24 9.29 -7.09
N ALA A 23 7.79 9.39 -5.88
CA ALA A 23 9.24 9.56 -5.64
C ALA A 23 10.07 8.37 -6.13
N ILE A 24 9.51 7.16 -6.14
CA ILE A 24 10.13 5.96 -6.73
C ILE A 24 9.75 5.75 -8.21
N GLY A 25 9.18 6.77 -8.85
CA GLY A 25 8.89 6.79 -10.29
C GLY A 25 7.66 6.00 -10.69
N LEU A 26 6.67 5.86 -9.80
CA LEU A 26 5.40 5.21 -10.11
C LEU A 26 4.41 6.23 -10.65
N THR A 27 3.75 5.86 -11.75
CA THR A 27 2.54 6.54 -12.18
C THR A 27 1.35 5.95 -11.44
N LEU A 28 0.52 6.81 -10.85
CA LEU A 28 -0.62 6.41 -10.04
C LEU A 28 -1.93 6.61 -10.78
N THR A 29 -2.76 5.57 -10.81
CA THR A 29 -4.16 5.68 -11.26
C THR A 29 -5.07 5.22 -10.13
N GLN A 30 -5.96 6.10 -9.66
CA GLN A 30 -6.95 5.75 -8.65
C GLN A 30 -8.07 4.91 -9.25
N GLN A 31 -8.47 3.85 -8.54
CA GLN A 31 -9.68 3.09 -8.81
C GLN A 31 -10.69 3.27 -7.69
N SER A 32 -11.97 3.36 -8.08
CA SER A 32 -13.07 3.63 -7.17
C SER A 32 -13.41 2.46 -6.25
N ASP A 33 -13.23 1.23 -6.74
CA ASP A 33 -13.59 -0.01 -6.06
C ASP A 33 -12.34 -0.71 -5.54
N SER A 34 -12.38 -1.15 -4.27
CA SER A 34 -11.26 -1.90 -3.70
C SER A 34 -11.31 -3.38 -4.05
N TRP A 35 -10.21 -3.95 -4.56
CA TRP A 35 -10.05 -5.38 -4.81
C TRP A 35 -10.01 -6.19 -3.52
N LEU A 36 -9.75 -5.57 -2.36
CA LEU A 36 -9.97 -6.15 -1.03
C LEU A 36 -11.46 -6.27 -0.65
N GLY A 37 -12.35 -5.75 -1.50
CA GLY A 37 -13.80 -5.87 -1.35
C GLY A 37 -14.32 -5.24 -0.06
N SER A 38 -15.41 -5.80 0.47
CA SER A 38 -16.07 -5.30 1.69
C SER A 38 -15.28 -5.50 2.99
N LYS A 39 -14.11 -6.18 2.96
CA LYS A 39 -13.32 -6.45 4.16
C LYS A 39 -12.61 -5.20 4.69
N GLN A 40 -12.21 -4.30 3.80
CA GLN A 40 -11.45 -3.09 4.17
C GLN A 40 -11.99 -1.86 3.43
N PRO A 41 -13.27 -1.47 3.66
CA PRO A 41 -13.96 -0.44 2.87
C PRO A 41 -13.40 0.99 3.06
N HIS A 42 -12.52 1.19 4.04
CA HIS A 42 -11.84 2.45 4.29
C HIS A 42 -10.56 2.62 3.47
N LEU A 43 -10.13 1.59 2.75
CA LEU A 43 -8.99 1.64 1.85
C LEU A 43 -9.43 2.02 0.44
N ARG A 44 -8.52 2.64 -0.30
CA ARG A 44 -8.69 2.98 -1.70
C ARG A 44 -7.63 2.28 -2.54
N ASP A 45 -8.05 1.81 -3.70
CA ASP A 45 -7.13 1.15 -4.60
C ASP A 45 -6.35 2.15 -5.44
N VAL A 46 -5.05 1.90 -5.51
CA VAL A 46 -4.11 2.65 -6.32
C VAL A 46 -3.40 1.67 -7.23
N ILE A 47 -3.61 1.84 -8.52
CA ILE A 47 -2.81 1.15 -9.53
C ILE A 47 -1.50 1.92 -9.67
N CYS A 48 -0.39 1.21 -9.50
CA CYS A 48 0.95 1.72 -9.71
C CYS A 48 1.55 1.10 -10.96
N GLU A 49 2.07 1.93 -11.86
CA GLU A 49 2.72 1.50 -13.10
C GLU A 49 4.11 2.11 -13.23
N CYS A 50 5.10 1.31 -13.63
CA CYS A 50 6.46 1.77 -13.88
C CYS A 50 7.20 0.83 -14.84
N ASN A 51 7.80 1.39 -15.90
CA ASN A 51 8.60 0.63 -16.87
C ASN A 51 7.89 -0.61 -17.44
N GLY A 52 6.58 -0.51 -17.73
CA GLY A 52 5.77 -1.60 -18.25
C GLY A 52 5.34 -2.66 -17.22
N ARG A 53 5.66 -2.45 -15.94
CA ARG A 53 5.22 -3.28 -14.80
C ARG A 53 4.02 -2.63 -14.12
N ARG A 54 3.17 -3.43 -13.48
CA ARG A 54 1.92 -2.95 -12.88
C ARG A 54 1.59 -3.70 -11.61
N THR A 55 1.31 -2.97 -10.54
CA THR A 55 0.79 -3.53 -9.30
C THR A 55 -0.41 -2.74 -8.80
N VAL A 56 -1.20 -3.36 -7.92
CA VAL A 56 -2.34 -2.71 -7.28
C VAL A 56 -2.12 -2.72 -5.78
N LEU A 57 -2.24 -1.54 -5.19
CA LEU A 57 -2.12 -1.30 -3.77
C LEU A 57 -3.49 -0.93 -3.22
N ALA A 58 -3.79 -1.32 -1.99
CA ALA A 58 -4.91 -0.75 -1.25
C ALA A 58 -4.37 0.09 -0.09
N ILE A 59 -4.69 1.38 -0.08
CA ILE A 59 -4.05 2.39 0.76
C ILE A 59 -5.11 3.13 1.56
N GLY A 60 -4.84 3.38 2.84
CA GLY A 60 -5.69 4.23 3.65
C GLY A 60 -5.25 4.29 5.11
N PRO A 61 -5.88 5.15 5.92
CA PRO A 61 -5.56 5.28 7.34
C PRO A 61 -5.98 4.03 8.12
N ASP A 62 -5.20 3.66 9.14
CA ASP A 62 -5.57 2.57 10.06
C ASP A 62 -6.87 2.94 10.81
N PRO A 63 -7.92 2.13 10.76
CA PRO A 63 -9.19 2.44 11.42
C PRO A 63 -9.04 2.59 12.95
N ASN A 64 -8.07 1.92 13.55
CA ASN A 64 -7.76 1.97 14.98
C ASN A 64 -6.80 3.11 15.35
N ASP A 65 -6.06 3.66 14.38
CA ASP A 65 -5.05 4.70 14.60
C ASP A 65 -4.89 5.63 13.38
N LYS A 66 -5.99 6.30 13.01
CA LYS A 66 -6.08 7.10 11.78
C LYS A 66 -5.13 8.30 11.75
N SER A 67 -4.70 8.78 12.92
CA SER A 67 -3.87 9.98 13.04
C SER A 67 -2.37 9.67 12.95
N HIS A 68 -1.96 8.42 13.14
CA HIS A 68 -0.54 8.08 13.21
C HIS A 68 -0.15 6.90 12.33
N THR A 69 -1.08 6.13 11.78
CA THR A 69 -0.71 4.95 10.97
C THR A 69 -1.45 4.92 9.63
N MET A 70 -0.68 4.77 8.56
CA MET A 70 -1.16 4.43 7.21
C MET A 70 -1.00 2.93 6.97
N ILE A 71 -2.01 2.33 6.35
CA ILE A 71 -2.02 0.93 5.93
C ILE A 71 -1.86 0.87 4.41
N VAL A 72 -0.92 0.04 3.96
CA VAL A 72 -0.73 -0.31 2.54
C VAL A 72 -0.77 -1.82 2.40
N TYR A 73 -1.73 -2.33 1.63
CA TYR A 73 -1.72 -3.72 1.17
C TYR A 73 -1.11 -3.81 -0.21
N VAL A 74 -0.11 -4.67 -0.34
CA VAL A 74 0.50 -4.98 -1.62
C VAL A 74 0.04 -6.37 -2.06
N ASN A 75 -0.54 -6.46 -3.26
CA ASN A 75 -0.89 -7.76 -3.84
C ASN A 75 0.37 -8.60 -4.10
N ARG A 76 0.40 -9.84 -3.61
CA ARG A 76 1.54 -10.77 -3.71
C ARG A 76 1.61 -11.51 -5.05
N GLY A 77 0.92 -11.03 -6.08
CA GLY A 77 1.30 -11.37 -7.45
C GLY A 77 2.78 -11.03 -7.59
N ASP A 78 3.59 -12.01 -8.01
CA ASP A 78 5.06 -11.99 -7.98
C ASP A 78 5.64 -11.00 -9.01
N ASP A 79 5.15 -9.76 -9.03
CA ASP A 79 5.69 -8.67 -9.82
C ASP A 79 6.81 -8.00 -9.04
N SER A 80 7.97 -7.89 -9.67
CA SER A 80 9.10 -7.07 -9.20
C SER A 80 8.68 -5.68 -8.70
N LEU A 81 7.62 -5.07 -9.27
CA LEU A 81 7.15 -3.76 -8.84
C LEU A 81 6.54 -3.75 -7.42
N ALA A 82 5.83 -4.81 -7.05
CA ALA A 82 5.29 -4.98 -5.70
C ALA A 82 6.42 -5.07 -4.67
N ARG A 83 7.55 -5.69 -5.04
CA ARG A 83 8.75 -5.81 -4.20
C ARG A 83 9.48 -4.47 -4.06
N ASP A 84 9.55 -3.69 -5.13
CA ASP A 84 10.18 -2.36 -5.13
C ASP A 84 9.40 -1.39 -4.21
N VAL A 85 8.07 -1.33 -4.36
CA VAL A 85 7.17 -0.55 -3.48
C VAL A 85 7.33 -0.95 -2.02
N ARG A 86 7.35 -2.26 -1.79
CA ARG A 86 7.55 -2.84 -0.48
C ARG A 86 8.85 -2.35 0.16
N ALA A 87 9.97 -2.48 -0.57
CA ALA A 87 11.28 -2.13 -0.06
C ALA A 87 11.36 -0.63 0.26
N HIS A 88 10.76 0.21 -0.59
CA HIS A 88 10.66 1.66 -0.34
C HIS A 88 9.99 1.95 1.00
N PHE A 89 8.79 1.42 1.24
CA PHE A 89 8.10 1.67 2.51
C PHE A 89 8.82 1.08 3.71
N GLU A 90 9.47 -0.08 3.59
CA GLU A 90 10.35 -0.61 4.66
C GLU A 90 11.48 0.39 5.02
N THR A 91 12.06 1.09 4.04
CA THR A 91 13.07 2.15 4.33
C THR A 91 12.50 3.36 5.06
N LEU A 92 11.20 3.59 4.94
CA LEU A 92 10.47 4.67 5.62
C LEU A 92 9.92 4.24 7.00
N GLY A 93 10.38 3.11 7.53
CA GLY A 93 9.98 2.63 8.86
C GLY A 93 8.70 1.80 8.87
N ALA A 94 8.22 1.36 7.70
CA ALA A 94 7.07 0.47 7.65
C ALA A 94 7.36 -0.85 8.39
N SER A 95 6.41 -1.24 9.22
CA SER A 95 6.43 -2.53 9.91
C SER A 95 5.39 -3.49 9.32
N TRP A 96 5.74 -4.78 9.30
CA TRP A 96 4.84 -5.81 8.81
C TRP A 96 3.87 -6.24 9.89
N GLY A 97 2.58 -6.09 9.60
CA GLY A 97 1.52 -6.79 10.31
C GLY A 97 0.99 -7.90 9.41
N TYR A 98 0.65 -9.04 10.00
CA TYR A 98 -0.41 -9.88 9.44
C TYR A 98 -1.70 -9.46 10.13
N LEU A 99 -2.80 -9.37 9.38
CA LEU A 99 -4.12 -9.47 9.99
C LEU A 99 -4.17 -10.87 10.60
N ASP A 100 -3.95 -10.97 11.91
CA ASP A 100 -4.56 -12.05 12.66
C ASP A 100 -6.08 -11.78 12.63
N ASP A 101 -6.81 -12.76 12.11
CA ASP A 101 -8.27 -12.78 11.89
C ASP A 101 -9.08 -12.21 13.07
#